data_AF-A0A7L2PJ46-F1
#
_entry.id   AF-A0A7L2PJ46-F1
#
_cell.length_a   1.000
_cell.length_b   1.000
_cell.length_c   1.000
_cell.angle_alpha   90.00
_cell.angle_beta   90.00
_cell.angle_gamma   90.00
#
_symmetry.space_group_name_H-M   'P 1'
#
loop_
_entity.id
_entity.type
_entity.pdbx_description
1 polymer ?
#
loop_
_entity_poly.entity_id
_entity_poly.type
_entity_poly.pdbx_seq_one_letter_code
_entity_poly.pdbx_strand_id
1 'polypeptide(L)'
;DDTKPPDLHGTDPQIPAPRPHRRRRRRRSPPGAPRPCKETFTVFYHESDTDTATATHPPWMENPYVKVDTVAAEHLARPGAGPGRGRVNRKVLRLGPLSRAGFYLA
;
A
#
# COMPACT_ATOMS: atom_id res chain seq x y z
N ASP A 1 -68.89 -33.97 49.99
CA ASP A 1 -69.97 -33.01 49.76
C ASP A 1 -69.34 -31.72 49.28
N ASP A 2 -69.99 -31.15 48.28
CA ASP A 2 -69.72 -29.94 47.52
C ASP A 2 -68.54 -29.81 46.53
N THR A 3 -68.90 -29.17 45.42
CA THR A 3 -68.41 -29.32 44.05
C THR A 3 -68.10 -27.92 43.51
N LYS A 4 -66.96 -27.69 42.83
CA LYS A 4 -66.90 -26.68 41.74
C LYS A 4 -65.72 -26.95 40.76
N PRO A 5 -65.91 -26.76 39.43
CA PRO A 5 -65.25 -27.55 38.38
C PRO A 5 -64.11 -26.77 37.67
N PRO A 6 -63.52 -27.31 36.57
CA PRO A 6 -62.20 -26.92 36.07
C PRO A 6 -62.25 -25.88 34.96
N ASP A 7 -61.22 -25.05 34.85
CA ASP A 7 -60.95 -24.25 33.64
C ASP A 7 -59.49 -24.45 33.20
N LEU A 8 -59.35 -25.26 32.15
CA LEU A 8 -58.15 -25.44 31.34
C LEU A 8 -58.10 -24.33 30.29
N HIS A 9 -57.10 -23.45 30.32
CA HIS A 9 -56.47 -22.81 29.15
C HIS A 9 -55.05 -22.42 29.65
N GLY A 10 -53.95 -23.04 29.24
CA GLY A 10 -53.55 -23.25 27.86
C GLY A 10 -52.63 -22.11 27.43
N THR A 11 -51.32 -22.39 27.43
CA THR A 11 -50.22 -21.67 26.77
C THR A 11 -49.80 -20.28 27.29
N ASP A 12 -48.59 -20.21 27.87
CA ASP A 12 -47.53 -19.42 27.23
C ASP A 12 -46.13 -19.97 27.62
N PRO A 13 -45.40 -20.66 26.72
CA PRO A 13 -44.02 -21.00 26.98
C PRO A 13 -43.18 -19.72 26.90
N GLN A 14 -42.47 -19.42 27.99
CA GLN A 14 -41.56 -18.28 28.12
C GLN A 14 -40.51 -18.28 26.98
N ILE A 15 -40.80 -17.55 25.90
CA ILE A 15 -39.86 -17.36 24.78
C ILE A 15 -38.76 -16.41 25.28
N PRO A 16 -37.49 -16.87 25.42
CA PRO A 16 -36.40 -15.95 25.73
C PRO A 16 -36.23 -15.01 24.54
N ALA A 17 -36.18 -13.71 24.80
CA ALA A 17 -35.93 -12.69 23.78
C ALA A 17 -34.75 -13.10 22.88
N PRO A 18 -34.82 -12.88 21.55
CA PRO A 18 -33.72 -13.22 20.66
C PRO A 18 -32.47 -12.47 21.11
N ARG A 19 -31.40 -13.23 21.41
CA ARG A 19 -30.09 -12.64 21.72
C ARG A 19 -29.76 -11.69 20.57
N PRO A 20 -29.33 -10.45 20.84
CA PRO A 20 -28.97 -9.55 19.75
C PRO A 20 -27.90 -10.25 18.92
N HIS A 21 -28.24 -10.55 17.67
CA HIS A 21 -27.27 -11.07 16.72
C HIS A 21 -26.05 -10.17 16.84
N ARG A 22 -24.89 -10.75 17.18
CA ARG A 22 -23.61 -10.05 17.06
C ARG A 22 -23.56 -9.62 15.60
N ARG A 23 -23.97 -8.39 15.30
CA ARG A 23 -23.73 -7.76 14.02
C ARG A 23 -22.24 -7.95 13.84
N ARG A 24 -21.84 -8.81 12.90
CA ARG A 24 -20.46 -8.86 12.45
C ARG A 24 -20.15 -7.41 12.16
N ARG A 25 -19.34 -6.78 13.02
CA ARG A 25 -18.94 -5.40 12.82
C ARG A 25 -18.34 -5.44 11.44
N ARG A 26 -19.04 -4.87 10.44
CA ARG A 26 -18.45 -4.61 9.14
C ARG A 26 -17.19 -3.86 9.49
N ARG A 27 -16.02 -4.43 9.19
CA ARG A 27 -14.75 -3.75 9.38
C ARG A 27 -14.91 -2.45 8.62
N ARG A 28 -15.13 -1.35 9.34
CA ARG A 28 -15.04 -0.02 8.80
C ARG A 28 -13.56 0.14 8.54
N SER A 29 -13.16 0.00 7.28
CA SER A 29 -11.79 0.30 6.86
C SER A 29 -11.43 1.67 7.43
N PRO A 30 -10.35 1.80 8.23
CA PRO A 30 -9.93 3.09 8.75
C PRO A 30 -9.69 4.07 7.58
N PRO A 31 -10.05 5.35 7.71
CA PRO A 31 -9.63 6.36 6.74
C PRO A 31 -8.10 6.44 6.79
N GLY A 32 -7.45 6.25 5.65
CA GLY A 32 -6.00 6.02 5.58
C GLY A 32 -5.63 4.58 5.30
N ALA A 33 -6.33 3.91 4.37
CA ALA A 33 -5.80 2.71 3.75
C ALA A 33 -4.32 2.96 3.43
N PRO A 34 -3.39 2.10 3.90
CA PRO A 34 -1.98 2.29 3.60
C PRO A 34 -1.88 2.44 2.09
N ARG A 35 -1.25 3.53 1.63
CA ARG A 35 -0.95 3.66 0.21
C ARG A 35 -0.32 2.33 -0.21
N PRO A 36 -0.75 1.74 -1.34
CA PRO A 36 -0.14 0.50 -1.81
C PRO A 36 1.37 0.74 -1.83
N CYS A 37 2.11 -0.11 -1.11
CA CYS A 37 3.56 0.01 -1.02
C CYS A 37 4.11 0.07 -2.45
N LYS A 38 4.69 1.21 -2.82
CA LYS A 38 5.32 1.34 -4.13
C LYS A 38 6.73 0.80 -4.00
N GLU A 39 6.96 -0.37 -4.58
CA GLU A 39 8.23 -1.10 -4.51
C GLU A 39 9.04 -0.88 -5.79
N THR A 40 8.92 0.33 -6.35
CA THR A 40 9.60 0.75 -7.57
C THR A 40 10.14 2.17 -7.43
N PHE A 41 11.27 2.44 -8.07
CA PHE A 41 11.80 3.79 -8.28
C PHE A 41 11.95 4.05 -9.77
N THR A 42 11.99 5.30 -10.18
CA THR A 42 12.21 5.68 -11.58
C THR A 42 13.56 6.34 -11.69
N VAL A 43 14.33 5.97 -12.71
CA VAL A 43 15.65 6.56 -13.02
C VAL A 43 15.49 7.53 -14.18
N PHE A 44 16.09 8.70 -14.06
CA PHE A 44 16.18 9.71 -15.10
C PHE A 44 17.62 10.16 -15.33
N TYR A 45 17.90 10.77 -16.49
CA TYR A 45 19.16 11.44 -16.77
C TYR A 45 18.97 12.82 -17.38
N HIS A 46 19.94 13.72 -17.19
CA HIS A 46 20.00 15.03 -17.83
C HIS A 46 21.42 15.32 -18.33
N GLU A 47 21.59 15.52 -19.62
CA GLU A 47 22.88 15.84 -20.23
C GLU A 47 23.25 17.32 -20.03
N SER A 48 24.53 17.60 -19.76
CA SER A 48 25.07 18.97 -19.64
C SER A 48 26.49 19.05 -20.18
N ASP A 49 26.85 20.18 -20.77
CA ASP A 49 28.22 20.43 -21.24
C ASP A 49 29.17 20.87 -20.11
N THR A 50 28.62 21.30 -18.97
CA THR A 50 29.37 21.75 -17.79
C THR A 50 28.65 21.39 -16.48
N ASP A 51 29.35 21.50 -15.35
CA ASP A 51 28.77 21.27 -14.02
C ASP A 51 27.89 22.46 -13.57
N THR A 52 26.63 22.46 -13.98
CA THR A 52 25.65 23.53 -13.79
C THR A 52 24.55 23.19 -12.78
N ALA A 53 24.58 22.01 -12.16
CA ALA A 53 23.54 21.60 -11.23
C ALA A 53 23.55 22.47 -9.96
N THR A 54 22.37 22.84 -9.50
CA THR A 54 22.12 23.56 -8.25
C THR A 54 20.98 22.89 -7.50
N ALA A 55 20.63 23.41 -6.31
CA ALA A 55 19.51 22.87 -5.54
C ALA A 55 18.16 22.86 -6.30
N THR A 56 17.98 23.76 -7.27
CA THR A 56 16.72 23.96 -8.01
C THR A 56 16.85 23.81 -9.53
N HIS A 57 18.07 23.65 -10.06
CA HIS A 57 18.34 23.49 -11.49
C HIS A 57 19.21 22.25 -11.75
N PRO A 58 18.88 21.40 -12.75
CA PRO A 58 17.67 21.43 -13.56
C PRO A 58 16.41 21.19 -12.71
N PRO A 59 15.22 21.67 -13.13
CA PRO A 59 13.98 21.46 -12.39
C PRO A 59 13.72 19.96 -12.13
N TRP A 60 13.30 19.62 -10.91
CA TRP A 60 13.04 18.24 -10.47
C TRP A 60 11.75 17.64 -11.08
N MET A 61 11.76 17.43 -12.40
CA MET A 61 10.63 16.92 -13.19
C MET A 61 11.11 16.30 -14.52
N GLU A 62 10.27 15.49 -15.17
CA GLU A 62 10.55 14.72 -16.43
C GLU A 62 10.84 15.57 -17.68
N ASN A 63 10.85 16.90 -17.55
CA ASN A 63 11.41 17.81 -18.54
C ASN A 63 12.10 18.93 -17.77
N PRO A 64 13.44 18.91 -17.65
CA PRO A 64 14.37 18.45 -18.68
C PRO A 64 14.99 17.06 -18.47
N TYR A 65 14.61 16.33 -17.41
CA TYR A 65 15.14 14.99 -17.15
C TYR A 65 14.49 13.93 -18.04
N VAL A 66 15.29 13.22 -18.84
CA VAL A 66 14.81 12.12 -19.67
C VAL A 66 14.67 10.85 -18.84
N LYS A 67 13.47 10.27 -18.84
CA LYS A 67 13.19 9.01 -18.14
C LYS A 67 13.90 7.82 -18.80
N VAL A 68 14.58 7.03 -17.99
CA VAL A 68 15.30 5.81 -18.42
C VAL A 68 14.42 4.58 -18.26
N ASP A 69 14.03 4.28 -17.03
CA ASP A 69 13.22 3.10 -16.69
C ASP A 69 12.54 3.30 -15.33
N THR A 70 11.46 2.57 -15.09
CA THR A 70 10.88 2.38 -13.76
C THR A 70 11.34 1.03 -13.22
N VAL A 71 12.31 1.05 -12.31
CA VAL A 71 12.96 -0.12 -11.76
C VAL A 71 12.17 -0.66 -10.57
N ALA A 72 11.78 -1.92 -10.67
CA ALA A 72 11.22 -2.69 -9.56
C ALA A 72 12.29 -3.49 -8.82
N ALA A 73 12.06 -3.76 -7.55
CA ALA A 73 12.86 -4.73 -6.79
C ALA A 73 12.44 -6.16 -7.13
N GLU A 74 13.41 -7.04 -7.39
CA GLU A 74 13.17 -8.47 -7.55
C GLU A 74 12.99 -9.16 -6.19
N HIS A 75 13.77 -8.73 -5.20
CA HIS A 75 13.74 -9.23 -3.84
C HIS A 75 13.26 -8.13 -2.89
N LEU A 76 12.08 -8.34 -2.31
CA LEU A 76 11.52 -7.46 -1.28
C LEU A 76 11.99 -7.88 0.11
N ALA A 77 12.39 -6.90 0.92
CA ALA A 77 12.62 -7.14 2.33
C ALA A 77 11.28 -7.45 3.01
N ARG A 78 11.15 -8.63 3.61
CA ARG A 78 9.93 -9.02 4.32
C ARG A 78 9.87 -8.32 5.69
N PRO A 79 8.76 -7.67 6.05
CA PRO A 79 8.57 -7.16 7.41
C PRO A 79 8.71 -8.31 8.42
N GLY A 80 9.56 -8.14 9.44
CA GLY A 80 9.83 -9.16 10.46
C GLY A 80 10.94 -10.16 10.10
N ALA A 81 11.52 -10.08 8.90
CA ALA A 81 12.82 -10.69 8.67
C ALA A 81 13.85 -9.92 9.51
N GLY A 82 14.48 -10.60 10.49
CA GLY A 82 15.48 -9.97 11.36
C GLY A 82 16.57 -9.21 10.60
N PRO A 83 17.30 -8.31 11.28
CA PRO A 83 18.30 -7.44 10.65
C PRO A 83 19.28 -8.25 9.78
N GLY A 84 19.56 -7.75 8.58
CA GLY A 84 20.47 -8.40 7.62
C GLY A 84 19.87 -9.50 6.74
N ARG A 85 18.55 -9.77 6.80
CA ARG A 85 17.90 -10.78 5.94
C ARG A 85 17.42 -10.27 4.57
N GLY A 86 17.77 -9.05 4.19
CA GLY A 86 17.48 -8.50 2.86
C GLY A 86 18.43 -9.04 1.78
N ARG A 87 17.94 -9.20 0.55
CA ARG A 87 18.78 -9.47 -0.62
C ARG A 87 18.99 -8.18 -1.39
N VAL A 88 20.20 -7.99 -1.92
CA VAL A 88 20.53 -6.84 -2.77
C VAL A 88 19.95 -7.07 -4.18
N ASN A 89 19.28 -6.06 -4.71
CA ASN A 89 18.79 -6.04 -6.08
C ASN A 89 19.79 -5.35 -7.00
N ARG A 90 19.99 -5.86 -8.22
CA ARG A 90 20.88 -5.26 -9.23
C ARG A 90 20.14 -5.10 -10.54
N LYS A 91 20.20 -3.91 -11.13
CA LYS A 91 19.67 -3.60 -12.46
C LYS A 91 20.75 -2.92 -13.28
N VAL A 92 20.89 -3.30 -14.55
CA VAL A 92 21.75 -2.63 -15.52
C VAL A 92 20.85 -1.87 -16.49
N LEU A 93 21.09 -0.57 -16.64
CA LEU A 93 20.35 0.31 -17.54
C LEU A 93 21.32 0.87 -18.59
N ARG A 94 20.81 1.11 -19.80
CA ARG A 94 21.56 1.74 -20.89
C ARG A 94 21.02 3.15 -21.10
N LEU A 95 21.92 4.12 -21.19
CA LEU A 95 21.61 5.53 -21.41
C LEU A 95 22.08 5.93 -22.82
N GLY A 96 21.32 6.79 -23.50
CA GLY A 96 21.78 7.45 -24.73
C GLY A 96 21.20 6.90 -26.05
N PRO A 97 21.73 7.37 -27.19
CA PRO A 97 23.07 7.97 -27.36
C PRO A 97 23.25 9.32 -26.63
N LEU A 98 24.40 9.49 -25.97
CA LEU A 98 24.79 10.73 -25.30
C LEU A 98 25.64 11.58 -26.26
N SER A 99 25.47 12.89 -26.19
CA SER A 99 26.07 13.86 -27.11
C SER A 99 26.73 15.06 -26.43
N ARG A 100 26.41 15.35 -25.16
CA ARG A 100 27.05 16.44 -24.39
C ARG A 100 28.27 15.97 -23.63
N ALA A 101 28.99 16.91 -23.01
CA ALA A 101 30.22 16.61 -22.27
C ALA A 101 30.02 15.70 -21.04
N GLY A 102 28.82 15.71 -20.42
CA GLY A 102 28.50 14.90 -19.25
C GLY A 102 27.00 14.81 -18.97
N PHE A 103 26.64 14.17 -17.85
CA PHE A 103 25.23 14.01 -17.44
C PHE A 103 25.08 13.81 -15.93
N TYR A 104 23.86 14.06 -15.44
CA TYR A 104 23.41 13.74 -14.08
C TYR A 104 22.39 12.60 -14.09
N LEU A 105 22.32 11.84 -12.99
CA LEU A 105 21.27 10.85 -12.73
C LEU A 105 20.37 11.31 -11.59
N ALA A 106 19.08 11.01 -11.69
CA ALA A 106 18.06 11.29 -10.68
C ALA A 106 17.13 10.08 -10.47
#